data_AF-A0A429ZLN2-F1
#
_entry.id   AF-A0A429ZLN2-F1
#
_cell.length_a   1.000
_cell.length_b   1.000
_cell.length_c   1.000
_cell.angle_alpha   90.00
_cell.angle_beta   90.00
_cell.angle_gamma   90.00
#
_symmetry.space_group_name_H-M   'P 1'
#
loop_
_entity.id
_entity.type
_entity.pdbx_description
1 polymer ?
#
loop_
_entity_poly.entity_id
_entity_poly.type
_entity_poly.pdbx_seq_one_letter_code
_entity_poly.pdbx_strand_id
1 'polypeptide(L)'
;MCMIWKNTKIKLSKGLAFYAEKESIYFSKEASRGWQLKKISPLGFYVFKKAAEEESTWVIDFYSGKKEDINEYVEFYQDSGWSLVENYRNRYFVFKSTGNHVFNYTDRQTYKERLKNETVWMLLQSLWAFFPSLFIYLILFYFNHFDMSLWLRAIISGVLFLGIIFPVMLAVLLLYFKMMYRKRPELYNNPKAIDKSQKFGRDMVIAMIIGALFGFISSMLFFNQ
;
A
#
# COMPACT_ATOMS: atom_id res chain seq x y z
N MET A 1 5.16 14.92 -3.05
CA MET A 1 6.44 15.35 -3.66
C MET A 1 6.56 14.73 -5.05
N CYS A 2 6.90 15.52 -6.07
CA CYS A 2 7.13 15.07 -7.45
C CYS A 2 8.44 15.72 -7.93
N MET A 3 9.34 14.93 -8.48
CA MET A 3 10.64 15.37 -8.99
C MET A 3 10.77 14.93 -10.45
N ILE A 4 11.19 15.83 -11.33
CA ILE A 4 11.45 15.52 -12.73
C ILE A 4 12.92 15.79 -12.99
N TRP A 5 13.63 14.79 -13.52
CA TRP A 5 15.02 14.90 -13.90
C TRP A 5 15.25 14.22 -15.24
N LYS A 6 15.63 15.01 -16.24
CA LYS A 6 15.77 14.58 -17.65
C LYS A 6 14.51 13.85 -18.12
N ASN A 7 14.64 12.59 -18.51
CA ASN A 7 13.56 11.73 -19.01
C ASN A 7 12.94 10.85 -17.90
N THR A 8 13.15 11.20 -16.63
CA THR A 8 12.64 10.44 -15.48
C THR A 8 11.80 11.33 -14.59
N LYS A 9 10.61 10.86 -14.23
CA LYS A 9 9.73 11.52 -13.26
C LYS A 9 9.51 10.59 -12.07
N ILE A 10 9.81 11.08 -10.88
CA ILE A 10 9.66 10.34 -9.62
C ILE A 10 8.53 10.96 -8.81
N LYS A 11 7.60 10.12 -8.35
CA LYS A 11 6.48 10.56 -7.52
C LYS A 11 6.28 9.62 -6.35
N LEU A 12 6.03 10.17 -5.17
CA LEU A 12 5.62 9.39 -4.00
C LEU A 12 4.22 8.79 -4.22
N SER A 13 4.07 7.49 -3.97
CA SER A 13 2.78 6.79 -3.92
C SER A 13 1.92 7.35 -2.81
N LYS A 14 0.62 7.42 -3.06
CA LYS A 14 -0.41 7.67 -2.05
C LYS A 14 -0.74 6.40 -1.25
N GLY A 15 -0.33 5.23 -1.75
CA GLY A 15 -0.51 3.93 -1.13
C GLY A 15 -1.41 3.03 -1.99
N LEU A 16 -0.80 2.07 -2.67
CA LEU A 16 -1.48 1.13 -3.59
C LEU A 16 -2.68 0.43 -2.94
N ALA A 17 -2.54 -0.01 -1.69
CA ALA A 17 -3.59 -0.70 -0.95
C ALA A 17 -4.83 0.16 -0.68
N PHE A 18 -4.62 1.45 -0.49
CA PHE A 18 -5.67 2.38 -0.04
C PHE A 18 -6.28 3.19 -1.19
N TYR A 19 -5.49 3.47 -2.22
CA TYR A 19 -5.84 4.42 -3.29
C TYR A 19 -5.65 3.84 -4.70
N ALA A 20 -5.76 2.52 -4.86
CA ALA A 20 -5.61 1.84 -6.16
C ALA A 20 -6.35 2.54 -7.31
N GLU A 21 -7.62 2.92 -7.13
CA GLU A 21 -8.42 3.57 -8.19
C GLU A 21 -7.91 4.99 -8.50
N LYS A 22 -7.61 5.77 -7.45
CA LYS A 22 -7.05 7.12 -7.56
C LYS A 22 -5.67 7.11 -8.22
N GLU A 23 -4.86 6.09 -7.95
CA GLU A 23 -3.54 5.94 -8.56
C GLU A 23 -3.62 5.43 -9.99
N SER A 24 -4.58 4.53 -10.29
CA SER A 24 -4.89 4.08 -11.65
C SER A 24 -5.28 5.25 -12.56
N ILE A 25 -6.22 6.10 -12.12
CA ILE A 25 -6.64 7.31 -12.85
C ILE A 25 -5.45 8.27 -13.03
N TYR A 26 -4.60 8.38 -12.01
CA TYR A 26 -3.39 9.18 -12.13
C TYR A 26 -2.42 8.61 -13.18
N PHE A 27 -2.26 7.29 -13.28
CA PHE A 27 -1.41 6.68 -14.31
C PHE A 27 -1.96 6.92 -15.72
N SER A 28 -3.26 6.75 -15.95
CA SER A 28 -3.90 7.13 -17.22
C SER A 28 -3.62 8.59 -17.61
N LYS A 29 -3.77 9.51 -16.64
CA LYS A 29 -3.51 10.94 -16.86
C LYS A 29 -2.03 11.25 -17.15
N GLU A 30 -1.12 10.46 -16.62
CA GLU A 30 0.31 10.61 -16.90
C GLU A 30 0.69 10.01 -18.26
N ALA A 31 0.09 8.87 -18.64
CA ALA A 31 0.26 8.26 -19.95
C ALA A 31 -0.18 9.21 -21.08
N SER A 32 -1.32 9.89 -20.92
CA SER A 32 -1.78 10.89 -21.90
C SER A 32 -0.91 12.15 -21.98
N ARG A 33 0.03 12.32 -21.04
CA ARG A 33 1.04 13.39 -21.02
C ARG A 33 2.44 12.90 -21.41
N GLY A 34 2.54 11.69 -21.95
CA GLY A 34 3.81 11.10 -22.37
C GLY A 34 4.66 10.59 -21.22
N TRP A 35 4.07 10.21 -20.09
CA TRP A 35 4.77 9.59 -18.95
C TRP A 35 4.25 8.20 -18.69
N GLN A 36 5.07 7.19 -18.96
CA GLN A 36 4.73 5.78 -18.73
C GLN A 36 5.35 5.30 -17.42
N LEU A 37 4.57 4.59 -16.60
CA LEU A 37 5.09 3.94 -15.39
C LEU A 37 6.13 2.91 -15.81
N LYS A 38 7.31 2.97 -15.17
CA LYS A 38 8.40 2.02 -15.43
C LYS A 38 8.75 1.16 -14.23
N LYS A 39 8.53 1.65 -13.01
CA LYS A 39 8.85 0.90 -11.79
C LYS A 39 8.05 1.40 -10.59
N ILE A 40 7.68 0.46 -9.72
CA ILE A 40 7.24 0.75 -8.35
C ILE A 40 8.39 0.39 -7.40
N SER A 41 8.96 1.38 -6.74
CA SER A 41 10.03 1.21 -5.77
C SER A 41 9.50 0.58 -4.46
N PRO A 42 10.25 -0.32 -3.81
CA PRO A 42 9.95 -0.78 -2.45
C PRO A 42 9.81 0.33 -1.42
N LEU A 43 10.41 1.51 -1.67
CA LEU A 43 10.30 2.69 -0.80
C LEU A 43 9.04 3.53 -1.09
N GLY A 44 8.10 3.03 -1.90
CA GLY A 44 6.83 3.71 -2.18
C GLY A 44 6.93 4.84 -3.21
N PHE A 45 7.92 4.80 -4.09
CA PHE A 45 8.05 5.76 -5.21
C PHE A 45 7.68 5.12 -6.54
N TYR A 46 6.94 5.86 -7.35
CA TYR A 46 6.75 5.57 -8.77
C TYR A 46 7.83 6.23 -9.59
N VAL A 47 8.42 5.45 -10.48
CA VAL A 47 9.37 5.93 -11.48
C VAL A 47 8.69 5.87 -12.84
N PHE A 48 8.49 7.04 -13.44
CA PHE A 48 7.97 7.21 -14.79
C PHE A 48 9.11 7.55 -15.75
N LYS A 49 8.97 7.10 -17.00
CA LYS A 49 9.86 7.46 -18.10
C LYS A 49 9.08 8.23 -19.16
N LYS A 50 9.76 9.19 -19.79
CA LYS A 50 9.21 9.92 -20.93
C LYS A 50 8.98 8.95 -22.09
N ALA A 51 7.81 9.03 -22.70
CA ALA A 51 7.33 8.20 -23.79
C ALA A 51 6.41 9.04 -24.70
N ALA A 52 5.89 8.42 -25.76
CA ALA A 52 4.82 9.03 -26.55
C ALA A 52 3.55 9.20 -25.70
N GLU A 53 2.77 10.24 -26.02
CA GLU A 53 1.44 10.41 -25.44
C GLU A 53 0.55 9.25 -25.85
N GLU A 54 -0.12 8.66 -24.87
CA GLU A 54 -0.96 7.47 -25.06
C GLU A 54 -2.25 7.65 -24.27
N GLU A 55 -3.37 7.71 -24.97
CA GLU A 55 -4.70 7.60 -24.36
C GLU A 55 -4.94 6.12 -24.01
N SER A 56 -4.71 5.78 -22.74
CA SER A 56 -4.96 4.43 -22.23
C SER A 56 -5.60 4.41 -20.85
N THR A 57 -6.39 3.37 -20.63
CA THR A 57 -6.98 3.05 -19.33
C THR A 57 -6.01 2.21 -18.54
N TRP A 58 -5.79 2.58 -17.28
CA TRP A 58 -4.89 1.87 -16.36
C TRP A 58 -5.69 1.33 -15.19
N VAL A 59 -5.25 0.20 -14.66
CA VAL A 59 -5.84 -0.42 -13.48
C VAL A 59 -4.78 -1.06 -12.60
N ILE A 60 -4.93 -0.88 -11.30
CA ILE A 60 -4.14 -1.53 -10.26
C ILE A 60 -5.04 -2.58 -9.62
N ASP A 61 -4.71 -3.84 -9.81
CA ASP A 61 -5.43 -4.96 -9.22
C ASP A 61 -4.60 -5.64 -8.11
N PHE A 62 -5.29 -6.24 -7.15
CA PHE A 62 -4.70 -7.00 -6.05
C PHE A 62 -4.97 -8.49 -6.24
N TYR A 63 -3.90 -9.26 -6.38
CA TYR A 63 -3.93 -10.70 -6.55
C TYR A 63 -3.73 -11.44 -5.21
N SER A 64 -4.78 -12.14 -4.77
CA SER A 64 -4.77 -12.91 -3.53
C SER A 64 -4.42 -14.39 -3.70
N GLY A 65 -4.24 -14.88 -4.93
CA GLY A 65 -3.98 -16.28 -5.21
C GLY A 65 -2.56 -16.74 -4.87
N LYS A 66 -2.20 -17.95 -5.31
CA LYS A 66 -0.88 -18.53 -5.05
C LYS A 66 0.16 -18.01 -6.02
N LYS A 67 1.43 -18.07 -5.66
CA LYS A 67 2.50 -17.50 -6.51
C LYS A 67 2.62 -18.27 -7.84
N GLU A 68 2.32 -19.56 -7.80
CA GLU A 68 2.41 -20.48 -8.93
C GLU A 68 1.38 -20.14 -10.03
N ASP A 69 0.22 -19.59 -9.66
CA ASP A 69 -0.87 -19.27 -10.59
C ASP A 69 -0.82 -17.81 -11.08
N ILE A 70 0.30 -17.09 -10.85
CA ILE A 70 0.46 -15.70 -11.30
C ILE A 70 0.46 -15.59 -12.83
N ASN A 71 1.06 -16.56 -13.52
CA ASN A 71 1.12 -16.53 -14.97
C ASN A 71 -0.29 -16.64 -15.57
N GLU A 72 -1.09 -17.59 -15.07
CA GLU A 72 -2.50 -17.74 -15.46
C GLU A 72 -3.30 -16.46 -15.18
N TYR A 73 -3.07 -15.82 -14.03
CA TYR A 73 -3.71 -14.55 -13.70
C TYR A 73 -3.33 -13.42 -14.67
N VAL A 74 -2.06 -13.34 -15.09
CA VAL A 74 -1.61 -12.34 -16.08
C VAL A 74 -2.15 -12.65 -17.48
N GLU A 75 -2.18 -13.92 -17.88
CA GLU A 75 -2.74 -14.39 -19.15
C GLU A 75 -4.23 -14.07 -19.25
N PHE A 76 -5.01 -14.30 -18.19
CA PHE A 76 -6.43 -13.92 -18.12
C PHE A 76 -6.67 -12.44 -18.43
N TYR A 77 -5.78 -11.57 -17.94
CA TYR A 77 -5.82 -10.14 -18.25
C TYR A 77 -5.45 -9.85 -19.71
N GLN A 78 -4.42 -10.52 -20.23
CA GLN A 78 -3.98 -10.38 -21.63
C GLN A 78 -5.05 -10.80 -22.62
N ASP A 79 -5.72 -11.93 -22.38
CA ASP A 79 -6.83 -12.42 -23.18
C ASP A 79 -8.02 -11.45 -23.17
N SER A 80 -8.15 -10.66 -22.10
CA SER A 80 -9.17 -9.60 -21.95
C SER A 80 -8.76 -8.25 -22.54
N GLY A 81 -7.63 -8.18 -23.26
CA GLY A 81 -7.14 -6.95 -23.91
C GLY A 81 -6.31 -6.03 -23.01
N TRP A 82 -5.80 -6.52 -21.88
CA TRP A 82 -4.92 -5.77 -20.98
C TRP A 82 -3.47 -6.18 -21.09
N SER A 83 -2.54 -5.22 -21.10
CA SER A 83 -1.11 -5.47 -21.04
C SER A 83 -0.57 -5.23 -19.64
N LEU A 84 0.21 -6.18 -19.11
CA LEU A 84 0.93 -6.00 -17.86
C LEU A 84 2.02 -4.93 -18.03
N VAL A 85 2.03 -3.94 -17.14
CA VAL A 85 3.04 -2.87 -17.12
C VAL A 85 4.10 -3.14 -16.06
N GLU A 86 3.67 -3.42 -14.84
CA GLU A 86 4.54 -3.60 -13.69
C GLU A 86 3.82 -4.46 -12.64
N ASN A 87 4.58 -5.18 -11.82
CA ASN A 87 4.04 -5.80 -10.62
C ASN A 87 4.82 -5.35 -9.38
N TYR A 88 4.15 -5.34 -8.23
CA TYR A 88 4.76 -5.05 -6.95
C TYR A 88 4.46 -6.17 -5.95
N ARG A 89 5.54 -6.77 -5.46
CA ARG A 89 5.54 -7.90 -4.51
C ARG A 89 4.73 -9.12 -4.97
N ASN A 90 4.55 -9.30 -6.29
CA ASN A 90 3.69 -10.37 -6.83
C ASN A 90 2.25 -10.32 -6.28
N ARG A 91 1.77 -9.12 -5.94
CA ARG A 91 0.46 -8.89 -5.33
C ARG A 91 -0.30 -7.76 -5.98
N TYR A 92 0.38 -6.65 -6.25
CA TYR A 92 -0.22 -5.53 -6.95
C TYR A 92 0.22 -5.57 -8.40
N PHE A 93 -0.71 -5.76 -9.32
CA PHE A 93 -0.42 -5.79 -10.74
C PHE A 93 -1.00 -4.54 -11.39
N VAL A 94 -0.17 -3.86 -12.17
CA VAL A 94 -0.55 -2.67 -12.93
C VAL A 94 -0.74 -3.08 -14.37
N PHE A 95 -1.96 -2.98 -14.86
CA PHE A 95 -2.30 -3.26 -16.24
C PHE A 95 -2.70 -1.98 -16.96
N LYS A 96 -2.51 -1.96 -18.28
CA LYS A 96 -3.01 -0.92 -19.15
C LYS A 96 -3.73 -1.49 -20.36
N SER A 97 -4.69 -0.76 -20.90
CA SER A 97 -5.35 -1.09 -22.16
C SER A 97 -5.64 0.18 -22.95
N THR A 98 -5.44 0.12 -24.27
CA THR A 98 -5.74 1.21 -25.22
C THR A 98 -7.18 1.14 -25.75
N GLY A 99 -7.92 0.08 -25.45
CA GLY A 99 -9.35 -0.02 -25.78
C GLY A 99 -10.25 0.71 -24.79
N ASN A 100 -11.54 0.87 -25.13
CA ASN A 100 -12.59 1.37 -24.24
C ASN A 100 -12.97 0.33 -23.16
N HIS A 101 -11.99 -0.19 -22.43
CA HIS A 101 -12.23 -1.14 -21.35
C HIS A 101 -12.67 -0.41 -20.09
N VAL A 102 -13.77 -0.89 -19.50
CA VAL A 102 -14.24 -0.46 -18.18
C VAL A 102 -13.42 -1.19 -17.11
N PHE A 103 -13.30 -0.57 -15.93
CA PHE A 103 -12.64 -1.15 -14.76
C PHE A 103 -13.11 -2.59 -14.49
N ASN A 104 -12.18 -3.46 -14.10
CA ASN A 104 -12.25 -4.92 -14.29
C ASN A 104 -13.36 -5.65 -13.52
N TYR A 105 -13.93 -5.05 -12.49
CA TYR A 105 -14.88 -5.74 -11.62
C TYR A 105 -16.29 -5.65 -12.18
N THR A 106 -16.87 -6.81 -12.48
CA THR A 106 -18.22 -6.96 -13.03
C THR A 106 -19.29 -6.90 -11.94
N ASP A 107 -18.94 -7.21 -10.69
CA ASP A 107 -19.87 -7.21 -9.58
C ASP A 107 -19.26 -6.70 -8.25
N ARG A 108 -20.14 -6.28 -7.35
CA ARG A 108 -19.80 -5.75 -6.03
C ARG A 108 -19.18 -6.79 -5.10
N GLN A 109 -19.60 -8.05 -5.21
CA GLN A 109 -19.18 -9.11 -4.29
C GLN A 109 -17.71 -9.47 -4.54
N THR A 110 -17.31 -9.68 -5.79
CA THR A 110 -15.92 -9.92 -6.20
C THR A 110 -15.00 -8.78 -5.75
N TYR A 111 -15.42 -7.53 -5.96
CA TYR A 111 -14.65 -6.38 -5.50
C TYR A 111 -14.52 -6.31 -3.96
N LYS A 112 -15.60 -6.61 -3.23
CA LYS A 112 -15.58 -6.68 -1.77
C LYS A 112 -14.66 -7.79 -1.26
N GLU A 113 -14.63 -8.93 -1.92
CA GLU A 113 -13.71 -10.03 -1.63
C GLU A 113 -12.26 -9.64 -1.88
N ARG A 114 -11.97 -8.97 -2.98
CA ARG A 114 -10.63 -8.39 -3.24
C ARG A 114 -10.19 -7.47 -2.09
N LEU A 115 -11.04 -6.53 -1.65
CA LEU A 115 -10.72 -5.65 -0.52
C LEU A 115 -10.49 -6.41 0.79
N LYS A 116 -11.29 -7.45 1.05
CA LYS A 116 -11.13 -8.31 2.23
C LYS A 116 -9.79 -9.05 2.17
N ASN A 117 -9.47 -9.67 1.05
CA ASN A 117 -8.24 -10.43 0.87
C ASN A 117 -7.01 -9.53 0.97
N GLU A 118 -7.07 -8.32 0.41
CA GLU A 118 -6.03 -7.29 0.53
C GLU A 118 -5.82 -6.88 1.99
N THR A 119 -6.90 -6.67 2.75
CA THR A 119 -6.85 -6.35 4.19
C THR A 119 -6.21 -7.48 4.99
N VAL A 120 -6.66 -8.72 4.79
CA VAL A 120 -6.11 -9.91 5.47
C VAL A 120 -4.64 -10.08 5.15
N TRP A 121 -4.27 -9.97 3.87
CA TRP A 121 -2.88 -10.07 3.45
C TRP A 121 -2.01 -9.02 4.12
N MET A 122 -2.42 -7.76 4.17
CA MET A 122 -1.65 -6.70 4.85
C MET A 122 -1.47 -6.98 6.35
N LEU A 123 -2.50 -7.45 7.03
CA LEU A 123 -2.42 -7.83 8.44
C LEU A 123 -1.45 -9.01 8.64
N LEU A 124 -1.53 -10.04 7.81
CA LEU A 124 -0.57 -11.15 7.86
C LEU A 124 0.86 -10.69 7.57
N GLN A 125 1.06 -9.78 6.62
CA GLN A 125 2.38 -9.21 6.33
C GLN A 125 2.94 -8.39 7.50
N SER A 126 2.09 -7.73 8.29
CA SER A 126 2.55 -6.99 9.48
C SER A 126 3.19 -7.89 10.54
N LEU A 127 2.85 -9.18 10.54
CA LEU A 127 3.41 -10.15 11.49
C LEU A 127 4.91 -10.43 11.24
N TRP A 128 5.41 -10.15 10.02
CA TRP A 128 6.84 -10.25 9.72
C TRP A 128 7.71 -9.27 10.51
N ALA A 129 7.15 -8.11 10.89
CA ALA A 129 7.83 -7.19 11.80
C ALA A 129 7.61 -7.59 13.27
N PHE A 130 6.39 -8.08 13.59
CA PHE A 130 5.98 -8.42 14.94
C PHE A 130 6.81 -9.55 15.56
N PHE A 131 6.85 -10.73 14.93
CA PHE A 131 7.46 -11.91 15.55
C PHE A 131 8.95 -11.75 15.81
N PRO A 132 9.77 -11.26 14.86
CA PRO A 132 11.19 -11.02 15.13
C PRO A 132 11.39 -9.97 16.23
N SER A 133 10.60 -8.90 16.23
CA SER A 133 10.73 -7.84 17.25
C SER A 133 10.37 -8.35 18.64
N LEU A 134 9.28 -9.13 18.76
CA LEU A 134 8.89 -9.76 20.01
C LEU A 134 9.95 -10.76 20.48
N PHE A 135 10.45 -11.61 19.59
CA PHE A 135 11.46 -12.61 19.91
C PHE A 135 12.76 -11.98 20.41
N ILE A 136 13.28 -10.96 19.71
CA ILE A 136 14.49 -10.23 20.13
C ILE A 136 14.23 -9.51 21.46
N TYR A 137 13.06 -8.90 21.64
CA TYR A 137 12.70 -8.25 22.89
C TYR A 137 12.73 -9.22 24.08
N LEU A 138 12.16 -10.42 23.93
CA LEU A 138 12.18 -11.46 24.95
C LEU A 138 13.60 -11.97 25.26
N ILE A 139 14.45 -12.11 24.25
CA ILE A 139 15.87 -12.47 24.42
C ILE A 139 16.59 -11.40 25.24
N LEU A 140 16.48 -10.13 24.87
CA LEU A 140 17.13 -9.03 25.57
C LEU A 140 16.63 -8.90 27.02
N PHE A 141 15.34 -9.15 27.24
CA PHE A 141 14.75 -9.19 28.57
C PHE A 141 15.32 -10.33 29.43
N TYR A 142 15.49 -11.53 28.85
CA TYR A 142 16.04 -12.69 29.54
C TYR A 142 17.54 -12.54 29.86
N PHE A 143 18.34 -12.09 28.88
CA PHE A 143 19.78 -11.90 29.01
C PHE A 143 20.14 -10.48 29.49
N ASN A 144 19.39 -9.89 30.43
CA ASN A 144 19.50 -8.49 30.90
C ASN A 144 20.89 -8.07 31.46
N HIS A 145 21.92 -8.91 31.30
CA HIS A 145 23.32 -8.74 31.68
C HIS A 145 24.18 -8.08 30.59
N PHE A 146 23.62 -7.72 29.43
CA PHE A 146 24.38 -6.97 28.43
C PHE A 146 24.59 -5.51 28.90
N ASP A 147 25.85 -5.18 29.22
CA ASP A 147 26.29 -3.82 29.48
C ASP A 147 26.20 -2.99 28.19
N MET A 148 25.09 -2.28 28.05
CA MET A 148 24.86 -1.31 26.98
C MET A 148 24.74 0.09 27.57
N SER A 149 25.22 1.10 26.85
CA SER A 149 24.94 2.48 27.21
C SER A 149 23.43 2.75 27.20
N LEU A 150 22.97 3.66 28.07
CA LEU A 150 21.56 4.00 28.23
C LEU A 150 20.89 4.37 26.90
N TRP A 151 21.57 5.18 26.08
CA TRP A 151 21.07 5.62 24.78
C TRP A 151 20.91 4.48 23.78
N LEU A 152 21.85 3.54 23.75
CA LEU A 152 21.77 2.38 22.85
C LEU A 152 20.61 1.46 23.24
N ARG A 153 20.43 1.22 24.55
CA ARG A 153 19.30 0.44 25.09
C ARG A 153 17.96 1.10 24.72
N ALA A 154 17.84 2.43 24.85
CA ALA A 154 16.62 3.17 24.50
C ALA A 154 16.29 3.13 23.00
N ILE A 155 17.30 3.23 22.12
CA ILE A 155 17.09 3.14 20.67
C ILE A 155 16.62 1.73 20.29
N ILE A 156 17.28 0.69 20.81
CA ILE A 156 16.92 -0.71 20.52
C ILE A 156 15.52 -1.02 21.01
N SER A 157 15.18 -0.66 22.27
CA SER A 157 13.85 -0.90 22.82
C SER A 157 12.76 -0.17 22.03
N GLY A 158 13.03 1.08 21.60
CA GLY A 158 12.12 1.85 20.76
C GLY A 158 11.85 1.18 19.40
N VAL A 159 12.89 0.70 18.71
CA VAL A 159 12.74 0.01 17.42
C VAL A 159 11.95 -1.29 17.57
N LEU A 160 12.24 -2.09 18.60
CA LEU A 160 11.52 -3.34 18.86
C LEU A 160 10.05 -3.08 19.22
N PHE A 161 9.79 -2.06 20.02
CA PHE A 161 8.42 -1.64 20.34
C PHE A 161 7.64 -1.24 19.09
N LEU A 162 8.24 -0.47 18.18
CA LEU A 162 7.62 -0.11 16.91
C LEU A 162 7.25 -1.35 16.09
N GLY A 163 8.10 -2.37 16.05
CA GLY A 163 7.80 -3.63 15.38
C GLY A 163 6.66 -4.41 16.04
N ILE A 164 6.58 -4.42 17.37
CA ILE A 164 5.52 -5.10 18.15
C ILE A 164 4.17 -4.40 17.98
N ILE A 165 4.12 -3.06 17.98
CA ILE A 165 2.86 -2.31 17.88
C ILE A 165 2.37 -2.19 16.42
N PHE A 166 3.23 -2.46 15.44
CA PHE A 166 2.94 -2.27 14.01
C PHE A 166 1.65 -2.97 13.53
N PRO A 167 1.36 -4.25 13.86
CA PRO A 167 0.10 -4.89 13.46
C PRO A 167 -1.14 -4.19 14.02
N VAL A 168 -1.10 -3.75 15.28
CA VAL A 168 -2.22 -3.06 15.93
C VAL A 168 -2.45 -1.70 15.28
N MET A 169 -1.39 -0.93 15.07
CA MET A 169 -1.46 0.36 14.37
C MET A 169 -2.01 0.20 12.95
N LEU A 170 -1.55 -0.81 12.20
CA LEU A 170 -2.05 -1.11 10.86
C LEU A 170 -3.52 -1.53 10.88
N ALA A 171 -3.94 -2.34 11.86
CA ALA A 171 -5.34 -2.74 12.02
C ALA A 171 -6.25 -1.54 12.29
N VAL A 172 -5.84 -0.62 13.17
CA VAL A 172 -6.57 0.63 13.43
C VAL A 172 -6.70 1.47 12.15
N LEU A 173 -5.61 1.61 11.38
CA LEU A 173 -5.65 2.33 10.11
C LEU A 173 -6.60 1.66 9.09
N LEU A 174 -6.55 0.34 8.96
CA LEU A 174 -7.43 -0.41 8.06
C LEU A 174 -8.90 -0.31 8.47
N LEU A 175 -9.19 -0.36 9.78
CA LEU A 175 -10.53 -0.13 10.32
C LEU A 175 -11.01 1.30 10.02
N TYR A 176 -10.15 2.30 10.21
CA TYR A 176 -10.43 3.67 9.82
C TYR A 176 -10.80 3.78 8.33
N PHE A 177 -9.99 3.23 7.43
CA PHE A 177 -10.28 3.25 5.99
C PHE A 177 -11.59 2.52 5.65
N LYS A 178 -11.84 1.36 6.26
CA LYS A 178 -13.08 0.60 6.09
C LYS A 178 -14.31 1.38 6.53
N MET A 179 -14.22 2.11 7.65
CA MET A 179 -15.32 2.94 8.15
C MET A 179 -15.54 4.19 7.29
N MET A 180 -14.48 4.94 7.00
CA MET A 180 -14.56 6.18 6.22
C MET A 180 -14.99 5.95 4.78
N TYR A 181 -14.57 4.84 4.19
CA TYR A 181 -14.85 4.48 2.81
C TYR A 181 -15.80 3.28 2.72
N ARG A 182 -16.78 3.20 3.64
CA ARG A 182 -17.77 2.11 3.68
C ARG A 182 -18.53 1.92 2.37
N LYS A 183 -18.77 3.01 1.63
CA LYS A 183 -19.45 2.99 0.31
C LYS A 183 -18.54 2.63 -0.85
N ARG A 184 -17.22 2.47 -0.65
CA ARG A 184 -16.26 2.11 -1.73
C ARG A 184 -16.71 0.86 -2.52
N PRO A 185 -17.23 -0.23 -1.91
CA PRO A 185 -17.71 -1.38 -2.66
C PRO A 185 -18.96 -1.13 -3.48
N GLU A 186 -19.78 -0.13 -3.14
CA GLU A 186 -20.97 0.26 -3.92
C GLU A 186 -20.58 0.97 -5.22
N LEU A 187 -19.35 1.51 -5.28
CA LEU A 187 -18.82 2.29 -6.40
C LEU A 187 -17.84 1.48 -7.26
N TYR A 188 -17.87 0.15 -7.19
CA TYR A 188 -16.89 -0.75 -7.83
C TYR A 188 -16.73 -0.50 -9.34
N ASN A 189 -17.82 -0.14 -10.03
CA ASN A 189 -17.84 0.16 -11.47
C ASN A 189 -17.55 1.63 -11.81
N ASN A 190 -17.38 2.50 -10.80
CA ASN A 190 -17.15 3.93 -10.99
C ASN A 190 -15.90 4.41 -10.22
N PRO A 191 -14.69 4.10 -10.72
CA PRO A 191 -13.44 4.49 -10.09
C PRO A 191 -13.29 6.01 -9.94
N LYS A 192 -13.90 6.81 -10.84
CA LYS A 192 -13.91 8.28 -10.75
C LYS A 192 -14.71 8.76 -9.52
N ALA A 193 -15.82 8.09 -9.17
CA ALA A 193 -16.56 8.39 -7.95
C ALA A 193 -15.75 8.02 -6.70
N ILE A 194 -15.03 6.89 -6.72
CA ILE A 194 -14.11 6.49 -5.64
C ILE A 194 -13.02 7.55 -5.46
N ASP A 195 -12.35 7.97 -6.54
CA ASP A 195 -11.32 9.02 -6.50
C ASP A 195 -11.82 10.33 -5.87
N LYS A 196 -13.02 10.80 -6.27
CA LYS A 196 -13.64 12.02 -5.72
C LYS A 196 -13.94 11.89 -4.22
N SER A 197 -14.37 10.70 -3.78
CA SER A 197 -14.70 10.42 -2.38
C SER A 197 -13.45 10.43 -1.48
N GLN A 198 -12.31 9.98 -2.01
CA GLN A 198 -11.08 9.78 -1.26
C GLN A 198 -10.31 11.08 -1.00
N LYS A 199 -10.03 11.37 0.28
CA LYS A 199 -9.39 12.60 0.75
C LYS A 199 -8.02 12.30 1.38
N PHE A 200 -7.01 12.09 0.51
CA PHE A 200 -5.64 11.75 0.92
C PHE A 200 -5.06 12.66 2.02
N GLY A 201 -5.24 13.99 1.92
CA GLY A 201 -4.70 14.92 2.92
C GLY A 201 -5.29 14.72 4.32
N ARG A 202 -6.61 14.52 4.42
CA ARG A 202 -7.30 14.21 5.68
C ARG A 202 -6.81 12.89 6.25
N ASP A 203 -6.75 11.86 5.40
CA ASP A 203 -6.37 10.51 5.83
C ASP A 203 -4.92 10.47 6.34
N MET A 204 -4.02 11.25 5.73
CA MET A 204 -2.64 11.42 6.18
C MET A 204 -2.58 12.09 7.56
N VAL A 205 -3.37 13.14 7.80
CA VAL A 205 -3.47 13.78 9.13
C VAL A 205 -3.96 12.78 10.18
N ILE A 206 -4.97 11.98 9.86
CA ILE A 206 -5.50 10.98 10.81
C ILE A 206 -4.49 9.87 11.07
N ALA A 207 -3.76 9.40 10.05
CA ALA A 207 -2.68 8.44 10.24
C ALA A 207 -1.57 9.00 11.15
N MET A 208 -1.21 10.28 11.00
CA MET A 208 -0.25 10.95 11.90
C MET A 208 -0.77 11.03 13.33
N ILE A 209 -2.05 11.34 13.54
CA ILE A 209 -2.68 11.37 14.87
C ILE A 209 -2.65 9.98 15.51
N ILE A 210 -3.02 8.93 14.76
CA ILE A 210 -2.95 7.54 15.24
C ILE A 210 -1.52 7.22 15.67
N GLY A 211 -0.52 7.52 14.83
CA GLY A 211 0.90 7.31 15.17
C GLY A 211 1.34 8.08 16.42
N ALA A 212 0.93 9.35 16.56
CA ALA A 212 1.24 10.17 17.73
C ALA A 212 0.62 9.61 19.02
N LEU A 213 -0.62 9.10 18.97
CA LEU A 213 -1.27 8.45 20.11
C LEU A 213 -0.51 7.19 20.55
N PHE A 214 -0.10 6.34 19.61
CA PHE A 214 0.71 5.16 19.93
C PHE A 214 2.08 5.55 20.50
N GLY A 215 2.73 6.60 19.96
CA GLY A 215 3.98 7.13 20.49
C GLY A 215 3.84 7.67 21.92
N PHE A 216 2.76 8.42 22.20
CA PHE A 216 2.48 8.95 23.53
C PHE A 216 2.22 7.83 24.57
N ILE A 217 1.40 6.85 24.21
CA ILE A 217 1.14 5.67 25.07
C ILE A 217 2.46 4.92 25.36
N SER A 218 3.29 4.73 24.33
CA SER A 218 4.62 4.13 24.48
C SER A 218 5.49 4.90 25.47
N SER A 219 5.58 6.22 25.31
CA SER A 219 6.35 7.09 26.20
C SER A 219 5.91 6.97 27.66
N MET A 220 4.60 6.96 27.93
CA MET A 220 4.11 6.80 29.31
C MET A 220 4.48 5.43 29.92
N LEU A 221 4.59 4.37 29.11
CA LEU A 221 4.98 3.04 29.60
C LEU A 221 6.47 2.92 29.90
N PHE A 222 7.33 3.62 29.15
CA PHE A 222 8.79 3.54 29.30
C PHE A 222 9.40 4.56 30.26
N PHE A 223 8.76 5.71 30.49
CA PHE A 223 9.32 6.79 31.33
C PHE A 223 8.69 6.93 32.72
N ASN A 224 7.62 6.17 33.04
CA ASN A 224 7.06 6.10 34.40
C ASN A 224 7.63 4.94 35.25
N GLN A 225 8.74 4.33 34.82
CA GLN A 225 9.53 3.37 35.62
C GLN A 225 10.89 3.99 35.94
#